data_AF-H3C064-F1
#
_entry.id   AF-H3C064-F1
#
_cell.length_a   1.000
_cell.length_b   1.000
_cell.length_c   1.000
_cell.angle_alpha   90.00
_cell.angle_beta   90.00
_cell.angle_gamma   90.00
#
_symmetry.space_group_name_H-M   'P 1'
#
loop_
_entity.id
_entity.type
_entity.pdbx_description
1 polymer ?
#
loop_
_entity_poly.entity_id
_entity_poly.type
_entity_poly.pdbx_seq_one_letter_code
_entity_poly.pdbx_strand_id
1 'polypeptide(L)'
;RMTAVVLGAIVSLSFWVSLYCILCCVNGSRSYEWNCRLVTLLHGILAVCITAYIGYVDGPWPFSYPGTRNTPLQIGTLVLSLGYFVFDMAWCVYFRTEGPVMLAHHTMSILGILLTLWLGESGIEGCAVLFGSEITNPLLQTRWFLKQTGQYATRLGEAVDALFVLLFVTMRIFVGGTMLYCELVSPRPRFFIKCGGVAMYALSWVFLVDIVRFALRRSAKWRKERQERREMADANGHDRKR
;
A
#
# COMPACT_ATOMS: atom_id res chain seq x y z
N ARG A 1 18.07 -24.15 1.90
CA ARG A 1 16.90 -23.38 1.41
C ARG A 1 16.57 -22.23 2.37
N MET A 2 16.26 -22.48 3.64
CA MET A 2 15.98 -21.41 4.63
C MET A 2 17.15 -20.43 4.81
N THR A 3 18.39 -20.91 4.89
CA THR A 3 19.59 -20.06 5.01
C THR A 3 19.70 -19.04 3.88
N ALA A 4 19.40 -19.44 2.63
CA ALA A 4 19.43 -18.53 1.49
C ALA A 4 18.33 -17.45 1.57
N VAL A 5 17.15 -17.80 2.07
CA VAL A 5 16.06 -16.84 2.32
C VAL A 5 16.45 -15.85 3.41
N VAL A 6 17.03 -16.31 4.52
CA VAL A 6 17.49 -15.44 5.62
C VAL A 6 18.60 -14.50 5.15
N LEU A 7 19.61 -15.02 4.46
CA LEU A 7 20.67 -14.20 3.87
C LEU A 7 20.10 -13.19 2.88
N GLY A 8 19.18 -13.62 2.01
CA GLY A 8 18.48 -12.74 1.08
C GLY A 8 17.71 -11.62 1.78
N ALA A 9 17.04 -11.92 2.89
CA ALA A 9 16.30 -10.93 3.68
C ALA A 9 17.25 -9.91 4.35
N ILE A 10 18.39 -10.36 4.88
CA ILE A 10 19.42 -9.48 5.46
C ILE A 10 20.03 -8.57 4.38
N VAL A 11 20.33 -9.13 3.21
CA VAL A 11 20.84 -8.35 2.07
C VAL A 11 19.81 -7.34 1.61
N SER A 12 18.54 -7.73 1.48
CA SER A 12 17.45 -6.83 1.12
C SER A 12 17.27 -5.71 2.15
N LEU A 13 17.27 -6.04 3.45
CA LEU A 13 17.19 -5.04 4.51
C LEU A 13 18.35 -4.05 4.43
N SER A 14 19.58 -4.56 4.29
CA SER A 14 20.80 -3.75 4.14
C SER A 14 20.72 -2.83 2.92
N PHE A 15 20.17 -3.32 1.81
CA PHE A 15 19.93 -2.52 0.61
C PHE A 15 18.98 -1.34 0.89
N TRP A 16 17.82 -1.59 1.51
CA TRP A 16 16.85 -0.53 1.81
C TRP A 16 17.38 0.51 2.81
N VAL A 17 18.09 0.06 3.85
CA VAL A 17 18.76 0.93 4.81
C VAL A 17 19.82 1.79 4.13
N SER A 18 20.65 1.17 3.27
CA SER A 18 21.70 1.89 2.55
C SER A 18 21.11 2.93 1.60
N LEU A 19 20.06 2.59 0.87
CA LEU A 19 19.33 3.52 0.01
C LEU A 19 18.78 4.71 0.80
N TYR A 20 18.16 4.46 1.95
CA TYR A 20 17.66 5.52 2.84
C TYR A 20 18.80 6.45 3.30
N CYS A 21 19.93 5.90 3.75
CA CYS A 21 21.09 6.69 4.15
C CYS A 21 21.64 7.54 2.99
N ILE A 22 21.77 6.96 1.79
CA ILE A 22 22.21 7.68 0.59
C ILE A 22 21.25 8.84 0.28
N LEU A 23 19.94 8.60 0.33
CA LEU A 23 18.94 9.65 0.11
C LEU A 23 19.03 10.75 1.18
N CYS A 24 19.31 10.40 2.44
CA CYS A 24 19.53 11.40 3.50
C CYS A 24 20.79 12.24 3.24
N CYS A 25 21.86 11.64 2.71
CA CYS A 25 23.06 12.38 2.34
C CYS A 25 22.82 13.31 1.13
N VAL A 26 22.17 12.80 0.08
CA VAL A 26 21.93 13.56 -1.17
C VAL A 26 20.89 14.66 -0.98
N ASN A 27 19.80 14.36 -0.26
CA ASN A 27 18.71 15.30 0.03
C ASN A 27 18.81 15.84 1.47
N GLY A 28 20.01 16.22 1.92
CA GLY A 28 20.23 16.70 3.29
C GLY A 28 19.43 17.96 3.68
N SER A 29 18.90 18.68 2.69
CA SER A 29 17.99 19.82 2.90
C SER A 29 16.53 19.42 3.15
N ARG A 30 16.17 18.14 2.95
CA ARG A 30 14.84 17.60 3.19
C ARG A 30 14.78 16.88 4.54
N SER A 31 13.58 16.68 5.06
CA SER A 31 13.39 15.96 6.32
C SER A 31 13.70 14.47 6.17
N TYR A 32 14.01 13.80 7.28
CA TYR A 32 14.18 12.34 7.31
C TYR A 32 12.94 11.60 6.80
N GLU A 33 11.73 12.06 7.16
CA GLU A 33 10.48 11.49 6.65
C GLU A 33 10.39 11.62 5.13
N TRP A 34 10.79 12.75 4.53
CA TRP A 34 10.80 12.92 3.08
C TRP A 34 11.62 11.82 2.39
N ASN A 35 12.82 11.53 2.91
CA ASN A 35 13.69 10.51 2.35
C ASN A 35 13.14 9.10 2.57
N CYS A 36 12.51 8.83 3.72
CA CYS A 36 11.80 7.56 3.95
C CYS A 36 10.64 7.38 2.95
N ARG A 37 9.81 8.41 2.74
CA ARG A 37 8.68 8.39 1.80
C ARG A 37 9.13 8.17 0.35
N LEU A 38 10.34 8.61 -0.03
CA LEU A 38 10.94 8.28 -1.33
C LEU A 38 11.30 6.80 -1.44
N VAL A 39 11.85 6.19 -0.38
CA VAL A 39 12.10 4.75 -0.32
C VAL A 39 10.80 3.97 -0.43
N THR A 40 9.76 4.37 0.32
CA THR A 40 8.42 3.78 0.24
C THR A 40 7.83 3.87 -1.16
N LEU A 41 7.94 5.02 -1.81
CA LEU A 41 7.46 5.22 -3.19
C LEU A 41 8.20 4.30 -4.17
N LEU A 42 9.52 4.20 -4.07
CA LEU A 42 10.31 3.32 -4.93
C LEU A 42 9.94 1.85 -4.71
N HIS A 43 9.81 1.41 -3.46
CA HIS A 43 9.37 0.06 -3.14
C HIS A 43 8.00 -0.23 -3.74
N GLY A 44 7.01 0.64 -3.51
CA GLY A 44 5.66 0.46 -4.04
C GLY A 44 5.64 0.30 -5.56
N ILE A 45 6.39 1.13 -6.29
CA ILE A 45 6.50 1.02 -7.76
C ILE A 45 7.14 -0.32 -8.15
N LEU A 46 8.28 -0.68 -7.54
CA LEU A 46 8.97 -1.94 -7.86
C LEU A 46 8.12 -3.16 -7.55
N ALA A 47 7.49 -3.19 -6.37
CA ALA A 47 6.62 -4.26 -5.93
C ALA A 47 5.46 -4.45 -6.91
N VAL A 48 4.76 -3.37 -7.27
CA VAL A 48 3.64 -3.39 -8.22
C VAL A 48 4.08 -3.89 -9.59
N CYS A 49 5.19 -3.39 -10.14
CA CYS A 49 5.68 -3.80 -11.45
C CYS A 49 6.07 -5.28 -11.49
N ILE A 50 6.85 -5.75 -10.51
CA ILE A 50 7.32 -7.13 -10.48
C ILE A 50 6.17 -8.10 -10.23
N THR A 51 5.28 -7.79 -9.29
CA THR A 51 4.12 -8.65 -9.01
C THR A 51 3.08 -8.64 -10.12
N ALA A 52 2.92 -7.53 -10.86
CA ALA A 52 2.13 -7.51 -12.08
C ALA A 52 2.73 -8.45 -13.14
N TYR A 53 4.04 -8.41 -13.36
CA TYR A 53 4.71 -9.33 -14.27
C TYR A 53 4.51 -10.79 -13.83
N ILE A 54 4.66 -11.09 -12.54
CA ILE A 54 4.41 -12.44 -12.01
C ILE A 54 2.97 -12.87 -12.26
N GLY A 55 1.99 -12.01 -11.97
CA GLY A 55 0.57 -12.37 -12.09
C GLY A 55 0.12 -12.53 -13.54
N TYR A 56 0.51 -11.61 -14.44
CA TYR A 56 -0.03 -11.53 -15.80
C TYR A 56 0.84 -12.18 -16.88
N VAL A 57 2.12 -12.44 -16.61
CA VAL A 57 3.07 -12.94 -17.61
C VAL A 57 3.74 -14.25 -17.19
N ASP A 58 4.39 -14.29 -16.01
CA ASP A 58 5.15 -15.48 -15.55
C ASP A 58 4.21 -16.60 -15.06
N GLY A 59 3.19 -16.21 -14.30
CA GLY A 59 2.25 -17.11 -13.66
C GLY A 59 2.78 -17.82 -12.41
N PRO A 60 2.01 -18.78 -11.89
CA PRO A 60 0.67 -19.17 -12.33
C PRO A 60 -0.39 -18.09 -11.99
N TRP A 61 -1.60 -18.18 -12.56
CA TRP A 61 -2.66 -17.19 -12.30
C TRP A 61 -3.22 -17.32 -10.87
N PRO A 62 -3.20 -16.26 -10.02
CA PRO A 62 -3.55 -16.34 -8.60
C PRO A 62 -4.97 -16.85 -8.31
N PHE A 63 -5.93 -16.60 -9.20
CA PHE A 63 -7.33 -17.00 -8.99
C PHE A 63 -7.61 -18.47 -9.28
N SER A 64 -6.73 -19.14 -10.05
CA SER A 64 -6.94 -20.53 -10.49
C SER A 64 -5.96 -21.50 -9.83
N TYR A 65 -4.81 -21.01 -9.38
CA TYR A 65 -3.73 -21.81 -8.85
C TYR A 65 -3.26 -21.41 -7.44
N PRO A 66 -4.16 -21.11 -6.48
CA PRO A 66 -3.73 -20.85 -5.11
C PRO A 66 -3.11 -22.11 -4.48
N GLY A 67 -2.13 -21.93 -3.61
CA GLY A 67 -1.43 -22.98 -2.86
C GLY A 67 -0.33 -23.70 -3.65
N THR A 68 0.06 -23.19 -4.82
CA THR A 68 1.18 -23.77 -5.58
C THR A 68 2.52 -23.49 -4.93
N ARG A 69 3.54 -24.29 -5.29
CA ARG A 69 4.92 -24.07 -4.84
C ARG A 69 5.46 -22.71 -5.30
N ASN A 70 6.28 -22.10 -4.47
CA ASN A 70 6.85 -20.79 -4.76
C ASN A 70 7.87 -20.90 -5.89
N THR A 71 7.76 -20.04 -6.89
CA THR A 71 8.78 -19.91 -7.95
C THR A 71 9.97 -19.10 -7.44
N PRO A 72 11.18 -19.23 -8.04
CA PRO A 72 12.32 -18.41 -7.66
C PRO A 72 12.04 -16.90 -7.74
N LEU A 73 11.28 -16.45 -8.74
CA LEU A 73 10.91 -15.04 -8.92
C LEU A 73 9.96 -14.56 -7.81
N GLN A 74 8.96 -15.38 -7.44
CA GLN A 74 8.07 -15.10 -6.30
C GLN A 74 8.87 -15.00 -5.00
N ILE A 75 9.78 -15.96 -4.74
CA ILE A 75 10.65 -15.94 -3.55
C ILE A 75 11.49 -14.66 -3.52
N GLY A 76 12.16 -14.30 -4.62
CA GLY A 76 12.98 -13.09 -4.70
C GLY A 76 12.17 -11.82 -4.44
N THR A 77 10.97 -11.74 -5.00
CA THR A 77 10.05 -10.59 -4.82
C THR A 77 9.58 -10.45 -3.39
N LEU A 78 9.20 -11.57 -2.76
CA LEU A 78 8.76 -11.61 -1.36
C LEU A 78 9.92 -11.27 -0.42
N VAL A 79 11.14 -11.76 -0.69
CA VAL A 79 12.34 -11.43 0.09
C VAL A 79 12.69 -9.95 -0.03
N LEU A 80 12.65 -9.38 -1.24
CA LEU A 80 12.88 -7.95 -1.46
C LEU A 80 11.89 -7.08 -0.68
N SER A 81 10.62 -7.50 -0.65
CA SER A 81 9.55 -6.80 0.04
C SER A 81 9.58 -7.00 1.55
N LEU A 82 10.00 -8.17 2.02
CA LEU A 82 10.22 -8.43 3.45
C LEU A 82 11.28 -7.50 4.03
N GLY A 83 12.42 -7.34 3.34
CA GLY A 83 13.47 -6.42 3.78
C GLY A 83 12.96 -4.97 3.86
N TYR A 84 12.15 -4.55 2.89
CA TYR A 84 11.51 -3.23 2.91
C TYR A 84 10.55 -3.09 4.10
N PHE A 85 9.61 -4.02 4.28
CA PHE A 85 8.61 -3.91 5.34
C PHE A 85 9.22 -3.91 6.73
N VAL A 86 10.32 -4.67 6.94
CA VAL A 86 11.06 -4.63 8.20
C VAL A 86 11.73 -3.27 8.42
N PHE A 87 12.39 -2.72 7.39
CA PHE A 87 12.94 -1.36 7.43
C PHE A 87 11.86 -0.32 7.76
N ASP A 88 10.75 -0.34 7.03
CA ASP A 88 9.69 0.65 7.13
C ASP A 88 8.94 0.55 8.46
N MET A 89 8.70 -0.68 8.96
CA MET A 89 8.16 -0.92 10.29
C MET A 89 9.06 -0.31 11.37
N ALA A 90 10.36 -0.60 11.33
CA ALA A 90 11.31 -0.07 12.31
C ALA A 90 11.34 1.46 12.28
N TRP A 91 11.32 2.05 11.09
CA TRP A 91 11.28 3.50 10.89
C TRP A 91 9.99 4.11 11.48
N CYS A 92 8.82 3.54 11.14
CA CYS A 92 7.53 4.01 11.61
C CYS A 92 7.38 3.90 13.13
N VAL A 93 7.89 2.84 13.75
CA VAL A 93 7.87 2.66 15.22
C VAL A 93 8.82 3.66 15.89
N TYR A 94 10.03 3.85 15.35
CA TYR A 94 11.02 4.76 15.91
C TYR A 94 10.57 6.23 15.84
N PHE A 95 10.11 6.68 14.68
CA PHE A 95 9.67 8.07 14.45
C PHE A 95 8.20 8.33 14.80
N ARG A 96 7.41 7.28 15.12
CA ARG A 96 5.98 7.34 15.48
C ARG A 96 5.12 8.08 14.45
N THR A 97 5.36 7.82 13.18
CA THR A 97 4.70 8.53 12.06
C THR A 97 3.36 7.94 11.65
N GLU A 98 3.15 6.66 11.93
CA GLU A 98 1.98 5.91 11.44
C GLU A 98 1.08 5.42 12.57
N GLY A 99 -0.22 5.33 12.27
CA GLY A 99 -1.24 4.87 13.22
C GLY A 99 -1.25 3.34 13.41
N PRO A 100 -1.94 2.84 14.45
CA PRO A 100 -1.94 1.42 14.80
C PRO A 100 -2.47 0.50 13.70
N VAL A 101 -3.42 0.96 12.87
CA VAL A 101 -3.97 0.17 11.75
C VAL A 101 -2.91 -0.06 10.67
N MET A 102 -2.07 0.94 10.40
CA MET A 102 -0.97 0.82 9.45
C MET A 102 0.10 -0.13 9.99
N LEU A 103 0.47 0.00 11.27
CA LEU A 103 1.40 -0.93 11.93
C LEU A 103 0.87 -2.37 11.96
N ALA A 104 -0.43 -2.56 12.18
CA ALA A 104 -1.05 -3.88 12.09
C ALA A 104 -0.94 -4.47 10.67
N HIS A 105 -1.17 -3.64 9.64
CA HIS A 105 -0.99 -4.05 8.26
C HIS A 105 0.46 -4.46 7.96
N HIS A 106 1.46 -3.66 8.35
CA HIS A 106 2.86 -4.05 8.17
C HIS A 106 3.20 -5.34 8.91
N THR A 107 2.73 -5.50 10.15
CA THR A 107 2.94 -6.73 10.93
C THR A 107 2.39 -7.95 10.20
N MET A 108 1.15 -7.87 9.72
CA MET A 108 0.51 -8.98 9.03
C MET A 108 1.15 -9.25 7.66
N SER A 109 1.59 -8.22 6.93
CA SER A 109 2.37 -8.38 5.70
C SER A 109 3.69 -9.12 5.96
N ILE A 110 4.44 -8.72 6.99
CA ILE A 110 5.70 -9.38 7.39
C ILE A 110 5.44 -10.84 7.75
N LEU A 111 4.46 -11.11 8.62
CA LEU A 111 4.12 -12.47 9.05
C LEU A 111 3.63 -13.34 7.88
N GLY A 112 2.80 -12.79 7.00
CA GLY A 112 2.29 -13.50 5.82
C GLY A 112 3.42 -13.86 4.85
N ILE A 113 4.36 -12.94 4.61
CA ILE A 113 5.53 -13.20 3.76
C ILE A 113 6.42 -14.26 4.41
N LEU A 114 6.74 -14.13 5.70
CA LEU A 114 7.55 -15.12 6.43
C LEU A 114 6.91 -16.51 6.39
N LEU A 115 5.60 -16.61 6.61
CA LEU A 115 4.86 -17.87 6.56
C LEU A 115 4.92 -18.49 5.15
N THR A 116 4.68 -17.70 4.11
CA THR A 116 4.74 -18.12 2.71
C THR A 116 6.14 -18.64 2.32
N LEU A 117 7.18 -17.92 2.73
CA LEU A 117 8.57 -18.32 2.50
C LEU A 117 8.95 -19.57 3.30
N TRP A 118 8.45 -19.69 4.52
CA TRP A 118 8.73 -20.82 5.40
C TRP A 118 8.08 -22.12 4.90
N LEU A 119 6.82 -22.04 4.48
CA LEU A 119 6.08 -23.19 3.93
C LEU A 119 6.55 -23.57 2.52
N GLY A 120 7.08 -22.61 1.75
CA GLY A 120 7.55 -22.85 0.37
C GLY A 120 6.41 -23.01 -0.66
N GLU A 121 5.21 -22.58 -0.28
CA GLU A 121 3.97 -22.63 -1.06
C GLU A 121 3.18 -21.34 -0.84
N SER A 122 2.19 -21.10 -1.70
CA SER A 122 1.32 -19.93 -1.72
C SER A 122 2.00 -18.60 -2.09
N GLY A 123 3.14 -18.68 -2.77
CA GLY A 123 3.93 -17.53 -3.22
C GLY A 123 3.16 -16.65 -4.20
N ILE A 124 2.31 -17.26 -5.03
CA ILE A 124 1.45 -16.51 -5.95
C ILE A 124 0.36 -15.72 -5.22
N GLU A 125 -0.27 -16.29 -4.18
CA GLU A 125 -1.17 -15.52 -3.32
C GLU A 125 -0.43 -14.38 -2.61
N GLY A 126 0.76 -14.66 -2.07
CA GLY A 126 1.60 -13.64 -1.45
C GLY A 126 1.93 -12.48 -2.40
N CYS A 127 2.31 -12.78 -3.65
CA CYS A 127 2.56 -11.77 -4.68
C CYS A 127 1.29 -11.02 -5.09
N ALA A 128 0.13 -11.68 -5.18
CA ALA A 128 -1.13 -11.04 -5.52
C ALA A 128 -1.63 -10.11 -4.40
N VAL A 129 -1.50 -10.53 -3.14
CA VAL A 129 -1.77 -9.68 -1.97
C VAL A 129 -0.84 -8.47 -1.98
N LEU A 130 0.47 -8.68 -2.22
CA LEU A 130 1.45 -7.61 -2.31
C LEU A 130 1.12 -6.61 -3.44
N PHE A 131 0.74 -7.10 -4.62
CA PHE A 131 0.28 -6.25 -5.73
C PHE A 131 -0.93 -5.40 -5.31
N GLY A 132 -1.97 -6.05 -4.80
CA GLY A 132 -3.22 -5.39 -4.41
C GLY A 132 -3.05 -4.40 -3.25
N SER A 133 -2.13 -4.67 -2.32
CA SER A 133 -1.81 -3.75 -1.22
C SER A 133 -0.96 -2.57 -1.71
N GLU A 134 0.06 -2.81 -2.53
CA GLU A 134 1.01 -1.76 -2.92
C GLU A 134 0.51 -0.87 -4.07
N ILE A 135 -0.45 -1.31 -4.89
CA ILE A 135 -0.92 -0.51 -6.04
C ILE A 135 -1.48 0.87 -5.65
N THR A 136 -1.99 1.01 -4.44
CA THR A 136 -2.47 2.29 -3.91
C THR A 136 -1.37 3.14 -3.25
N ASN A 137 -0.22 2.55 -2.93
CA ASN A 137 0.83 3.19 -2.15
C ASN A 137 1.51 4.36 -2.87
N PRO A 138 1.85 4.28 -4.19
CA PRO A 138 2.38 5.44 -4.90
C PRO A 138 1.50 6.68 -4.78
N LEU A 139 0.18 6.54 -4.80
CA LEU A 139 -0.77 7.64 -4.63
C LEU A 139 -0.80 8.18 -3.20
N LEU A 140 -0.67 7.32 -2.19
CA LEU A 140 -0.51 7.75 -0.79
C LEU A 140 0.75 8.60 -0.61
N GLN A 141 1.87 8.15 -1.20
CA GLN A 141 3.13 8.89 -1.14
C GLN A 141 3.03 10.21 -1.91
N THR A 142 2.50 10.20 -3.14
CA THR A 142 2.26 11.43 -3.92
C THR A 142 1.40 12.42 -3.14
N ARG A 143 0.32 11.95 -2.51
CA ARG A 143 -0.54 12.79 -1.66
C ARG A 143 0.23 13.42 -0.51
N TRP A 144 1.10 12.68 0.16
CA TRP A 144 1.95 13.22 1.23
C TRP A 144 2.89 14.29 0.69
N PHE A 145 3.57 14.05 -0.43
CA PHE A 145 4.45 15.04 -1.07
C PHE A 145 3.70 16.31 -1.49
N LEU A 146 2.50 16.20 -2.07
CA LEU A 146 1.67 17.35 -2.43
C LEU A 146 1.29 18.19 -1.21
N LYS A 147 1.08 17.58 -0.04
CA LYS A 147 0.84 18.32 1.21
C LYS A 147 2.09 19.08 1.64
N GLN A 148 3.25 18.43 1.60
CA GLN A 148 4.52 19.04 2.01
C GLN A 148 4.96 20.17 1.08
N THR A 149 4.60 20.13 -0.20
CA THR A 149 4.92 21.19 -1.17
C THR A 149 3.82 22.26 -1.28
N GLY A 150 2.76 22.18 -0.47
CA GLY A 150 1.64 23.14 -0.52
C GLY A 150 0.72 23.00 -1.75
N GLN A 151 0.88 21.95 -2.55
CA GLN A 151 0.13 21.72 -3.80
C GLN A 151 -1.11 20.84 -3.63
N TYR A 152 -1.44 20.42 -2.41
CA TYR A 152 -2.57 19.53 -2.14
C TYR A 152 -3.94 20.11 -2.49
N ALA A 153 -4.10 21.44 -2.45
CA ALA A 153 -5.36 22.11 -2.80
C ALA A 153 -5.60 22.22 -4.32
N THR A 154 -4.67 21.73 -5.14
CA THR A 154 -4.79 21.78 -6.60
C THR A 154 -5.66 20.64 -7.14
N ARG A 155 -6.03 20.74 -8.44
CA ARG A 155 -6.70 19.65 -9.17
C ARG A 155 -5.93 18.33 -9.13
N LEU A 156 -4.58 18.40 -9.06
CA LEU A 156 -3.75 17.21 -8.94
C LEU A 156 -4.00 16.51 -7.59
N GLY A 157 -4.10 17.26 -6.49
CA GLY A 157 -4.44 16.70 -5.18
C GLY A 157 -5.81 16.02 -5.18
N GLU A 158 -6.81 16.64 -5.81
CA GLU A 158 -8.14 16.04 -5.97
C GLU A 158 -8.12 14.76 -6.80
N ALA A 159 -7.39 14.75 -7.92
CA ALA A 159 -7.24 13.58 -8.78
C ALA A 159 -6.55 12.42 -8.03
N VAL A 160 -5.49 12.71 -7.26
CA VAL A 160 -4.78 11.71 -6.46
C VAL A 160 -5.69 11.07 -5.41
N ASP A 161 -6.48 11.87 -4.67
CA ASP A 161 -7.42 11.33 -3.69
C ASP A 161 -8.52 10.49 -4.35
N ALA A 162 -9.08 10.95 -5.48
CA ALA A 162 -10.12 10.20 -6.20
C ALA A 162 -9.58 8.87 -6.74
N LEU A 163 -8.40 8.88 -7.36
CA LEU A 163 -7.76 7.68 -7.89
C LEU A 163 -7.36 6.71 -6.78
N PHE A 164 -6.88 7.23 -5.64
CA PHE A 164 -6.58 6.41 -4.47
C PHE A 164 -7.83 5.66 -3.99
N VAL A 165 -8.96 6.35 -3.81
CA VAL A 165 -10.22 5.72 -3.38
C VAL A 165 -10.70 4.68 -4.40
N LEU A 166 -10.67 5.02 -5.69
CA LEU A 166 -11.10 4.12 -6.76
C LEU A 166 -10.26 2.84 -6.78
N LEU A 167 -8.93 2.97 -6.77
CA LEU A 167 -8.03 1.82 -6.76
C LEU A 167 -8.16 1.02 -5.48
N PHE A 168 -8.29 1.67 -4.31
CA PHE A 168 -8.47 0.98 -3.05
C PHE A 168 -9.71 0.09 -3.07
N VAL A 169 -10.86 0.64 -3.46
CA VAL A 169 -12.12 -0.11 -3.51
C VAL A 169 -12.03 -1.23 -4.56
N THR A 170 -11.57 -0.92 -5.77
CA THR A 170 -11.49 -1.91 -6.85
C THR A 170 -10.54 -3.05 -6.50
N MET A 171 -9.30 -2.72 -6.14
CA MET A 171 -8.24 -3.71 -5.95
C MET A 171 -8.32 -4.43 -4.61
N ARG A 172 -8.56 -3.71 -3.51
CA ARG A 172 -8.52 -4.34 -2.18
C ARG A 172 -9.86 -4.96 -1.78
N ILE A 173 -10.99 -4.39 -2.18
CA ILE A 173 -12.31 -4.89 -1.77
C ILE A 173 -12.84 -5.92 -2.77
N PHE A 174 -12.94 -5.56 -4.05
CA PHE A 174 -13.54 -6.45 -5.06
C PHE A 174 -12.56 -7.51 -5.55
N VAL A 175 -11.40 -7.11 -6.08
CA VAL A 175 -10.38 -8.05 -6.58
C VAL A 175 -9.82 -8.87 -5.42
N GLY A 176 -9.46 -8.22 -4.30
CA GLY A 176 -9.00 -8.89 -3.09
C GLY A 176 -10.02 -9.85 -2.49
N GLY A 177 -11.31 -9.49 -2.46
CA GLY A 177 -12.38 -10.37 -1.98
C GLY A 177 -12.58 -11.59 -2.88
N THR A 178 -12.51 -11.40 -4.20
CA THR A 178 -12.59 -12.50 -5.18
C THR A 178 -11.41 -13.46 -5.02
N MET A 179 -10.20 -12.92 -4.83
CA MET A 179 -8.99 -13.72 -4.61
C MET A 179 -9.08 -14.51 -3.31
N LEU A 180 -9.53 -13.88 -2.21
CA LEU A 180 -9.76 -14.57 -0.94
C LEU A 180 -10.80 -15.68 -1.09
N TYR A 181 -11.88 -15.46 -1.84
CA TYR A 181 -12.86 -16.51 -2.12
C TYR A 181 -12.21 -17.72 -2.84
N CYS A 182 -11.44 -17.48 -3.89
CA CYS A 182 -10.70 -18.53 -4.60
C CYS A 182 -9.74 -19.30 -3.68
N GLU A 183 -9.03 -18.59 -2.80
CA GLU A 183 -8.13 -19.17 -1.80
C GLU A 183 -8.88 -20.05 -0.79
N LEU A 184 -10.01 -19.56 -0.24
CA LEU A 184 -10.80 -20.25 0.77
C LEU A 184 -11.45 -21.53 0.24
N VAL A 185 -11.96 -21.51 -0.99
CA VAL A 185 -12.58 -22.67 -1.64
C VAL A 185 -11.54 -23.69 -2.09
N SER A 186 -10.32 -23.27 -2.41
CA SER A 186 -9.25 -24.19 -2.83
C SER A 186 -8.83 -25.13 -1.69
N PRO A 187 -8.66 -26.44 -1.96
CA PRO A 187 -8.16 -27.38 -0.96
C PRO A 187 -6.64 -27.29 -0.75
N ARG A 188 -5.91 -26.53 -1.59
CA ARG A 188 -4.44 -26.52 -1.59
C ARG A 188 -3.82 -25.63 -0.50
N PRO A 189 -4.24 -24.37 -0.32
CA PRO A 189 -3.63 -23.49 0.68
C PRO A 189 -3.85 -24.05 2.08
N ARG A 190 -2.79 -24.08 2.89
CA ARG A 190 -2.88 -24.50 4.29
C ARG A 190 -3.79 -23.56 5.08
N PHE A 191 -4.38 -24.10 6.14
CA PHE A 191 -5.25 -23.38 7.05
C PHE A 191 -4.66 -22.04 7.53
N PHE A 192 -3.38 -21.99 7.89
CA PHE A 192 -2.73 -20.77 8.36
C PHE A 192 -2.62 -19.68 7.29
N ILE A 193 -2.46 -20.05 6.01
CA ILE A 193 -2.43 -19.10 4.89
C ILE A 193 -3.82 -18.47 4.73
N LYS A 194 -4.87 -19.29 4.76
CA LYS A 194 -6.28 -18.84 4.73
C LYS A 194 -6.62 -17.88 5.86
N CYS A 195 -6.19 -18.18 7.08
CA CYS A 195 -6.36 -17.29 8.23
C CYS A 195 -5.66 -15.94 8.01
N GLY A 196 -4.45 -15.95 7.43
CA GLY A 196 -3.73 -14.75 7.04
C GLY A 196 -4.47 -13.93 5.99
N GLY A 197 -5.01 -14.59 4.95
CA GLY A 197 -5.84 -13.95 3.92
C GLY A 197 -7.08 -13.27 4.50
N VAL A 198 -7.82 -13.97 5.38
CA VAL A 198 -8.99 -13.40 6.07
C VAL A 198 -8.61 -12.20 6.93
N ALA A 199 -7.52 -12.29 7.70
CA ALA A 199 -7.04 -11.19 8.53
C ALA A 199 -6.66 -9.96 7.68
N MET A 200 -5.91 -10.15 6.59
CA MET A 200 -5.53 -9.07 5.67
C MET A 200 -6.75 -8.42 4.99
N TYR A 201 -7.75 -9.22 4.63
CA TYR A 201 -8.98 -8.70 4.06
C TYR A 201 -9.79 -7.91 5.09
N ALA A 202 -9.88 -8.39 6.35
CA ALA A 202 -10.53 -7.65 7.43
C ALA A 202 -9.87 -6.28 7.67
N LEU A 203 -8.53 -6.19 7.67
CA LEU A 203 -7.85 -4.89 7.72
C LEU A 203 -8.19 -3.98 6.55
N SER A 204 -8.39 -4.53 5.35
CA SER A 204 -8.80 -3.74 4.18
C SER A 204 -10.17 -3.10 4.38
N TRP A 205 -11.10 -3.78 5.06
CA TRP A 205 -12.39 -3.19 5.47
C TRP A 205 -12.24 -2.12 6.55
N VAL A 206 -11.34 -2.31 7.53
CA VAL A 206 -11.06 -1.27 8.54
C VAL A 206 -10.53 0.01 7.86
N PHE A 207 -9.57 -0.12 6.95
CA PHE A 207 -9.10 1.01 6.15
C PHE A 207 -10.21 1.65 5.31
N LEU A 208 -11.10 0.85 4.71
CA LEU A 208 -12.23 1.38 3.93
C LEU A 208 -13.12 2.29 4.80
N VAL A 209 -13.40 1.90 6.04
CA VAL A 209 -14.19 2.73 6.96
C VAL A 209 -13.51 4.08 7.20
N ASP A 210 -12.20 4.11 7.40
CA ASP A 210 -11.45 5.35 7.59
C ASP A 210 -11.43 6.22 6.32
N ILE A 211 -11.31 5.60 5.15
CA ILE A 211 -11.38 6.26 3.86
C ILE A 211 -12.77 6.87 3.63
N VAL A 212 -13.85 6.15 3.93
CA VAL A 212 -15.23 6.65 3.83
C VAL A 212 -15.43 7.84 4.77
N ARG A 213 -14.98 7.75 6.03
CA ARG A 213 -15.02 8.87 6.98
C ARG A 213 -14.23 10.08 6.48
N PHE A 214 -13.09 9.87 5.83
CA PHE A 214 -12.32 10.94 5.21
C PHE A 214 -13.08 11.58 4.04
N ALA A 215 -13.64 10.77 3.14
CA ALA A 215 -14.41 11.23 1.99
C ALA A 215 -15.64 12.05 2.44
N LEU A 216 -16.41 11.57 3.42
CA LEU A 216 -17.58 12.27 3.95
C LEU A 216 -17.20 13.65 4.55
N ARG A 217 -16.13 13.70 5.36
CA ARG A 217 -15.63 14.97 5.93
C ARG A 217 -15.22 15.96 4.85
N ARG A 218 -14.54 15.48 3.80
CA ARG A 218 -14.15 16.31 2.66
C ARG A 218 -15.34 16.81 1.86
N SER A 219 -16.31 15.95 1.56
CA SER A 219 -17.52 16.34 0.84
C SER A 219 -18.33 17.38 1.62
N ALA A 220 -18.43 17.25 2.95
CA ALA A 220 -19.08 18.25 3.79
C ALA A 220 -18.38 19.61 3.74
N LYS A 221 -17.04 19.62 3.81
CA LYS A 221 -16.23 20.85 3.66
C LYS A 221 -16.50 21.53 2.31
N TRP A 222 -16.46 20.78 1.21
CA TRP A 222 -16.73 21.32 -0.12
C TRP A 222 -18.15 21.84 -0.29
N ARG A 223 -19.15 21.18 0.30
CA ARG A 223 -20.53 21.71 0.30
C ARG A 223 -20.59 23.07 1.01
N LYS A 224 -19.95 23.20 2.17
CA LYS A 224 -19.89 24.45 2.92
C LYS A 224 -19.22 25.57 2.12
N GLU A 225 -18.04 25.33 1.56
CA GLU A 225 -17.33 26.33 0.76
C GLU A 225 -18.09 26.73 -0.54
N ARG A 226 -18.87 25.80 -1.11
CA ARG A 226 -19.73 26.12 -2.26
C ARG A 226 -20.93 26.98 -1.84
N GLN A 227 -21.49 26.74 -0.66
CA GLN A 227 -22.56 27.55 -0.11
C GLN A 227 -22.07 28.97 0.21
N GLU A 228 -20.95 29.11 0.92
CA GLU A 228 -20.34 30.41 1.25
C GLU A 228 -20.02 31.22 -0.03
N ARG A 229 -19.51 30.57 -1.09
CA ARG A 229 -19.27 31.21 -2.39
C ARG A 229 -20.55 31.69 -3.09
N ARG A 230 -21.66 30.95 -2.95
CA ARG A 230 -22.96 31.35 -3.49
C ARG A 230 -23.51 32.55 -2.73
N GLU A 231 -23.49 32.50 -1.40
CA GLU A 231 -23.94 33.60 -0.54
C GLU A 231 -23.15 34.90 -0.81
N MET A 232 -21.83 34.83 -0.98
CA MET A 232 -21.01 35.99 -1.37
C MET A 232 -21.34 36.51 -2.78
N ALA A 233 -21.62 35.63 -3.73
CA ALA A 233 -22.00 36.03 -5.09
C ALA A 233 -23.38 36.72 -5.11
N ASP A 234 -24.34 36.22 -4.32
CA ASP A 234 -25.67 36.81 -4.18
C ASP A 234 -25.62 38.17 -3.48
N ALA A 235 -24.79 38.31 -2.42
CA ALA A 235 -24.57 39.59 -1.73
C ALA A 235 -23.95 40.66 -2.66
N ASN A 236 -22.91 40.31 -3.42
CA ASN A 236 -22.28 41.22 -4.39
C ASN A 236 -23.20 41.55 -5.58
N GLY A 237 -24.13 40.65 -5.93
CA GLY A 237 -25.14 40.86 -6.95
C GLY A 237 -26.23 41.86 -6.54
N HIS A 238 -26.52 41.97 -5.24
CA HIS A 238 -27.48 42.95 -4.70
C HIS A 238 -26.90 44.37 -4.62
N ASP A 239 -25.61 44.53 -4.31
CA ASP A 239 -24.97 45.86 -4.27
C ASP A 239 -24.84 46.52 -5.66
N ARG A 240 -24.79 45.72 -6.75
CA ARG A 240 -24.76 46.24 -8.13
C ARG A 240 -26.11 46.73 -8.67
N LYS A 241 -27.21 46.52 -7.93
CA LYS A 241 -28.57 46.89 -8.37
C LYS A 241 -29.13 48.13 -7.64
N ARG A 242 -28.34 48.81 -6.80
CA ARG A 242 -28.65 50.13 -6.24
C ARG A 242 -27.82 51.19 -6.93
#